data_AF-A0A7C7ZE08-F1
#
_entry.id   AF-A0A7C7ZE08-F1
#
_cell.length_a   1.000
_cell.length_b   1.000
_cell.length_c   1.000
_cell.angle_alpha   90.00
_cell.angle_beta   90.00
_cell.angle_gamma   90.00
#
_symmetry.space_group_name_H-M   'P 1'
#
loop_
_entity.id
_entity.type
_entity.pdbx_description
1 polymer ?
#
loop_
_entity_poly.entity_id
_entity_poly.type
_entity_poly.pdbx_seq_one_letter_code
_entity_poly.pdbx_strand_id
1 'polypeptide(L)'
;MASSDWLDVVGWSESFSSWSMDNVHNILPSSDIDMQMTIPSTWAWQESITLGPIFNMQSGFASIQPALESFMHATIMCTVVFTTMMLTMLAIPYIERKFIGRLMDRLGATTTLRSLWVGESGVTAGEWWKQLPFGMGAPIGWAVKALNSTWGNSHELETIARVNNRSYHGYWFLLPGFFQAFADFMKFATKEHIVPKNADKVVFEVAPVIIIATTVMVFAFIPFGPHIYAANPELSLLFMMAIFGIAPLGVFFAGWASNNKYTLIGGMRSAAQLTAYEIPLLITVLGVAVLSGSFNIIEIVDFQMGQDQGNVWNIFLMPLGALLFLVTMIAEVERIPFDMPEAEAELVEGWWTEYGGIRWGLMFAAEYMRSYAACILFALFFLGGWEAPFQHTLSGLPVVGGVFTTVFSLTPGMIWVLLKAWLLFAVFVWIRASLHRVRTDQILEFGWRYLLPLSMLNLVIAVFLRLQFWTGEPWELWIPAAVTMVSAGLFVILAIDEDKEALEIQRRPYSTQAVVKASPGSHRE
;
A
#
# COMPACT_ATOMS: atom_id res chain seq x y z
N MET A 1 -12.61 19.38 -13.08
CA MET A 1 -12.94 17.96 -13.16
C MET A 1 -11.95 17.31 -14.10
N ALA A 2 -11.35 16.18 -13.71
CA ALA A 2 -10.64 15.33 -14.66
C ALA A 2 -11.57 15.06 -15.85
N SER A 3 -11.06 15.17 -17.08
CA SER A 3 -11.89 15.01 -18.29
C SER A 3 -12.42 13.58 -18.52
N SER A 4 -12.38 12.70 -17.51
CA SER A 4 -12.52 11.24 -17.61
C SER A 4 -13.40 10.61 -16.53
N ASP A 5 -14.23 11.42 -15.86
CA ASP A 5 -14.97 11.03 -14.66
C ASP A 5 -16.41 10.58 -14.94
N TRP A 6 -16.56 9.59 -15.83
CA TRP A 6 -17.86 8.97 -16.12
C TRP A 6 -18.19 7.81 -15.16
N LEU A 7 -17.24 7.38 -14.32
CA LEU A 7 -17.35 6.24 -13.42
C LEU A 7 -17.74 6.70 -12.00
N ASP A 8 -18.99 7.10 -11.82
CA ASP A 8 -19.56 7.52 -10.53
C ASP A 8 -20.11 6.31 -9.74
N VAL A 9 -19.22 5.64 -9.00
CA VAL A 9 -19.59 4.46 -8.20
C VAL A 9 -20.39 4.85 -6.96
N VAL A 10 -20.08 5.99 -6.35
CA VAL A 10 -20.82 6.54 -5.21
C VAL A 10 -22.28 6.79 -5.60
N GLY A 11 -22.52 7.57 -6.66
CA GLY A 11 -23.88 7.87 -7.12
C GLY A 11 -24.67 6.62 -7.53
N TRP A 12 -24.03 5.64 -8.18
CA TRP A 12 -24.68 4.37 -8.51
C TRP A 12 -25.09 3.58 -7.26
N SER A 13 -24.21 3.51 -6.26
CA SER A 13 -24.48 2.79 -5.02
C SER A 13 -25.54 3.47 -4.16
N GLU A 14 -25.55 4.81 -4.09
CA GLU A 14 -26.61 5.59 -3.43
C GLU A 14 -27.95 5.34 -4.12
N SER A 15 -28.01 5.51 -5.45
CA SER A 15 -29.23 5.28 -6.23
C SER A 15 -29.77 3.87 -6.07
N PHE A 16 -28.90 2.86 -6.10
CA PHE A 16 -29.30 1.47 -5.89
C PHE A 16 -29.82 1.21 -4.47
N SER A 17 -29.14 1.75 -3.45
CA SER A 17 -29.55 1.59 -2.06
C SER A 17 -30.89 2.25 -1.76
N SER A 18 -31.08 3.49 -2.23
CA SER A 18 -32.33 4.25 -2.11
C SER A 18 -33.46 3.55 -2.85
N TRP A 19 -33.25 3.12 -4.10
CA TRP A 19 -34.25 2.35 -4.85
C TRP A 19 -34.67 1.06 -4.12
N SER A 20 -33.71 0.34 -3.55
CA SER A 20 -34.02 -0.88 -2.78
C SER A 20 -34.84 -0.58 -1.53
N MET A 21 -34.52 0.49 -0.79
CA MET A 21 -35.19 0.84 0.46
C MET A 21 -36.58 1.44 0.21
N ASP A 22 -36.74 2.25 -0.84
CA ASP A 22 -38.03 2.78 -1.25
C ASP A 22 -38.99 1.66 -1.67
N ASN A 23 -38.50 0.63 -2.35
CA ASN A 23 -39.33 -0.55 -2.67
C ASN A 23 -39.78 -1.29 -1.42
N VAL A 24 -38.91 -1.44 -0.42
CA VAL A 24 -39.29 -2.05 0.87
C VAL A 24 -40.33 -1.18 1.58
N HIS A 25 -40.11 0.13 1.64
CA HIS A 25 -41.04 1.08 2.23
C HIS A 25 -42.43 1.01 1.58
N ASN A 26 -42.49 0.93 0.25
CA ASN A 26 -43.73 0.86 -0.52
C ASN A 26 -44.48 -0.48 -0.40
N ILE A 27 -43.79 -1.57 -0.05
CA ILE A 27 -44.40 -2.90 0.17
C ILE A 27 -44.98 -3.02 1.58
N LEU A 28 -44.44 -2.28 2.55
CA LEU A 28 -44.90 -2.36 3.94
C LEU A 28 -46.35 -1.88 4.08
N PRO A 29 -47.16 -2.54 4.93
CA PRO A 29 -48.55 -2.16 5.13
C PRO A 29 -48.63 -0.77 5.76
N SER A 30 -49.38 0.12 5.10
CA SER A 30 -49.65 1.48 5.56
C SER A 30 -50.70 1.56 6.66
N SER A 31 -51.38 0.45 6.95
CA SER A 31 -52.42 0.37 7.97
C SER A 31 -51.85 0.55 9.36
N ASP A 32 -52.44 1.46 10.11
CA ASP A 32 -52.17 1.62 11.54
C ASP A 32 -52.60 0.34 12.28
N ILE A 33 -51.63 -0.32 12.91
CA ILE A 33 -51.90 -1.45 13.79
C ILE A 33 -52.19 -0.84 15.16
N ASP A 34 -53.48 -0.81 15.48
CA ASP A 34 -53.94 -0.32 16.76
C ASP A 34 -53.68 -1.38 17.84
N MET A 35 -52.65 -1.14 18.65
CA MET A 35 -52.35 -1.92 19.86
C MET A 35 -52.84 -1.22 21.12
N GLN A 36 -53.77 -0.26 20.99
CA GLN A 36 -54.37 0.39 22.15
C GLN A 36 -55.31 -0.56 22.88
N MET A 37 -55.07 -0.69 24.18
CA MET A 37 -56.03 -1.27 25.10
C MET A 37 -56.84 -0.14 25.71
N THR A 38 -58.14 -0.09 25.42
CA THR A 38 -59.05 0.87 26.02
C THR A 38 -59.66 0.25 27.28
N ILE A 39 -59.38 0.82 28.45
CA ILE A 39 -60.07 0.42 29.68
C ILE A 39 -61.41 1.20 29.72
N PRO A 40 -62.56 0.52 29.71
CA PRO A 40 -63.86 1.20 29.73
C PRO A 40 -64.07 1.97 31.03
N SER A 41 -64.80 3.10 30.95
CA SER A 41 -65.08 3.93 32.11
C SER A 41 -65.77 3.14 33.21
N THR A 42 -65.28 3.28 34.44
CA THR A 42 -65.81 2.61 35.62
C THR A 42 -66.28 3.67 36.62
N TRP A 43 -66.97 3.30 37.70
CA TRP A 43 -67.46 4.24 38.72
C TRP A 43 -66.36 5.10 39.38
N ALA A 44 -65.08 4.73 39.22
CA ALA A 44 -63.90 5.48 39.68
C ALA A 44 -63.24 6.36 38.59
N TRP A 45 -63.52 6.15 37.30
CA TRP A 45 -62.90 6.86 36.18
C TRP A 45 -63.97 7.24 35.14
N GLN A 46 -64.33 8.53 35.07
CA GLN A 46 -65.41 9.02 34.20
C GLN A 46 -65.04 9.03 32.71
N GLU A 47 -63.75 9.10 32.37
CA GLU A 47 -63.25 9.03 30.99
C GLU A 47 -62.52 7.71 30.73
N SER A 48 -62.66 7.15 29.52
CA SER A 48 -61.95 5.95 29.10
C SER A 48 -60.47 6.26 28.90
N ILE A 49 -59.60 5.51 29.58
CA ILE A 49 -58.15 5.66 29.45
C ILE A 49 -57.68 4.71 28.34
N THR A 50 -57.11 5.25 27.27
CA THR A 50 -56.47 4.49 26.20
C THR A 50 -54.97 4.35 26.49
N LEU A 51 -54.49 3.11 26.54
CA LEU A 51 -53.08 2.80 26.79
C LEU A 51 -52.53 1.96 25.64
N GLY A 52 -51.51 2.47 24.95
CA GLY A 52 -50.79 1.76 23.90
C GLY A 52 -50.37 2.66 22.74
N PRO A 53 -49.26 2.36 22.05
CA PRO A 53 -48.87 3.09 20.85
C PRO A 53 -49.69 2.61 19.63
N ILE A 54 -50.00 3.54 18.72
CA ILE A 54 -50.40 3.20 17.35
C ILE A 54 -49.13 2.88 16.59
N PHE A 55 -48.99 1.65 16.10
CA PHE A 55 -47.80 1.24 15.36
C PHE A 55 -48.09 1.20 13.87
N ASN A 56 -47.48 2.12 13.13
CA ASN A 56 -47.48 2.10 11.68
C ASN A 56 -46.12 1.58 11.19
N MET A 57 -46.12 0.42 10.53
CA MET A 57 -44.89 -0.22 10.05
C MET A 57 -44.16 0.65 9.03
N GLN A 58 -44.92 1.34 8.18
CA GLN A 58 -44.38 2.19 7.12
C GLN A 58 -43.71 3.44 7.71
N SER A 59 -44.33 4.10 8.70
CA SER A 59 -43.71 5.25 9.37
C SER A 59 -42.53 4.84 10.25
N GLY A 60 -42.60 3.66 10.89
CA GLY A 60 -41.50 3.09 11.66
C GLY A 60 -40.28 2.82 10.78
N PHE A 61 -40.48 2.21 9.61
CA PHE A 61 -39.40 1.96 8.66
C PHE A 61 -38.82 3.27 8.09
N ALA A 62 -39.65 4.26 7.76
CA ALA A 62 -39.18 5.56 7.27
C ALA A 62 -38.23 6.26 8.26
N SER A 63 -38.41 6.07 9.57
CA SER A 63 -37.50 6.63 10.58
C SER A 63 -36.12 5.97 10.60
N ILE A 64 -36.02 4.71 10.17
CA ILE A 64 -34.79 3.91 10.15
C ILE A 64 -34.12 3.94 8.76
N GLN A 65 -34.91 4.18 7.71
CA GLN A 65 -34.50 4.13 6.31
C GLN A 65 -33.20 4.91 6.03
N PRO A 66 -33.01 6.17 6.45
CA PRO A 66 -31.77 6.90 6.16
C PRO A 66 -30.52 6.25 6.77
N ALA A 67 -30.64 5.69 7.97
CA ALA A 67 -29.52 5.01 8.63
C ALA A 67 -29.19 3.68 7.93
N LEU A 68 -30.20 2.97 7.45
CA LEU A 68 -30.03 1.73 6.72
C LEU A 68 -29.45 1.96 5.31
N GLU A 69 -29.88 3.00 4.61
CA GLU A 69 -29.31 3.45 3.34
C GLU A 69 -27.82 3.78 3.50
N SER A 70 -27.47 4.59 4.50
CA SER A 70 -26.07 4.93 4.80
C SER A 70 -25.22 3.69 5.12
N PHE A 71 -25.75 2.76 5.93
CA PHE A 71 -25.05 1.51 6.27
C PHE A 71 -24.82 0.62 5.03
N MET A 72 -25.84 0.45 4.19
CA MET A 72 -25.74 -0.36 2.97
C MET A 72 -24.79 0.27 1.96
N HIS A 73 -24.91 1.58 1.74
CA HIS A 73 -23.99 2.34 0.90
C HIS A 73 -22.53 2.18 1.37
N ALA A 74 -22.26 2.42 2.66
CA ALA A 74 -20.92 2.27 3.23
C ALA A 74 -20.38 0.84 3.09
N THR A 75 -21.23 -0.17 3.28
CA THR A 75 -20.84 -1.60 3.14
C THR A 75 -20.50 -1.95 1.69
N ILE A 76 -21.30 -1.47 0.72
CA ILE A 76 -21.05 -1.66 -0.70
C ILE A 76 -19.74 -0.97 -1.09
N MET A 77 -19.55 0.29 -0.71
CA MET A 77 -18.34 1.05 -1.04
C MET A 77 -17.09 0.43 -0.42
N CYS A 78 -17.15 0.03 0.86
CA CYS A 78 -16.05 -0.71 1.51
C CYS A 78 -15.71 -1.99 0.73
N THR A 79 -16.72 -2.74 0.29
CA THR A 79 -16.52 -3.99 -0.46
C THR A 79 -15.89 -3.71 -1.83
N VAL A 80 -16.41 -2.73 -2.57
CA VAL A 80 -15.87 -2.36 -3.89
C VAL A 80 -14.42 -1.89 -3.78
N VAL A 81 -14.12 -1.00 -2.83
CA VAL A 81 -12.76 -0.48 -2.62
C VAL A 81 -11.81 -1.60 -2.19
N PHE A 82 -12.21 -2.42 -1.23
CA PHE A 82 -11.40 -3.54 -0.75
C PHE A 82 -11.14 -4.59 -1.84
N THR A 83 -12.16 -4.97 -2.62
CA THR A 83 -12.01 -5.91 -3.74
C THR A 83 -11.10 -5.33 -4.82
N THR A 84 -11.30 -4.06 -5.20
CA THR A 84 -10.45 -3.37 -6.18
C THR A 84 -9.00 -3.40 -5.72
N MET A 85 -8.74 -3.03 -4.47
CA MET A 85 -7.42 -3.03 -3.87
C MET A 85 -6.78 -4.43 -3.82
N MET A 86 -7.54 -5.45 -3.43
CA MET A 86 -7.03 -6.83 -3.39
C MET A 86 -6.66 -7.34 -4.79
N LEU A 87 -7.46 -7.01 -5.80
CA LEU A 87 -7.19 -7.40 -7.19
C LEU A 87 -5.96 -6.67 -7.75
N THR A 88 -5.82 -5.37 -7.47
CA THR A 88 -4.68 -4.59 -7.97
C THR A 88 -3.38 -4.91 -7.23
N MET A 89 -3.46 -5.34 -5.97
CA MET A 89 -2.31 -5.78 -5.18
C MET A 89 -1.65 -7.03 -5.78
N LEU A 90 -2.40 -7.93 -6.44
CA LEU A 90 -1.81 -9.13 -7.07
C LEU A 90 -0.76 -8.78 -8.14
N ALA A 91 -0.86 -7.60 -8.75
CA ALA A 91 0.13 -7.13 -9.72
C ALA A 91 1.48 -6.80 -9.06
N ILE A 92 1.52 -6.50 -7.76
CA ILE A 92 2.70 -5.99 -7.06
C ILE A 92 3.76 -7.08 -6.85
N PRO A 93 3.45 -8.25 -6.23
CA PRO A 93 4.40 -9.35 -6.17
C PRO A 93 4.86 -9.81 -7.56
N TYR A 94 3.97 -9.70 -8.57
CA TYR A 94 4.31 -10.00 -9.96
C TYR A 94 5.34 -9.01 -10.53
N ILE A 95 5.13 -7.70 -10.33
CA ILE A 95 6.07 -6.64 -10.74
C ILE A 95 7.42 -6.87 -10.05
N GLU A 96 7.45 -7.05 -8.73
CA GLU A 96 8.70 -7.24 -8.00
C GLU A 96 9.51 -8.42 -8.53
N ARG A 97 8.90 -9.60 -8.59
CA ARG A 97 9.57 -10.84 -9.04
C ARG A 97 10.10 -10.69 -10.46
N LYS A 98 9.29 -10.10 -11.36
CA LYS A 98 9.68 -9.92 -12.76
C LYS A 98 10.77 -8.86 -12.93
N PHE A 99 10.68 -7.76 -12.19
CA PHE A 99 11.61 -6.65 -12.29
C PHE A 99 12.97 -7.01 -11.68
N ILE A 100 13.00 -7.62 -10.49
CA ILE A 100 14.23 -8.17 -9.90
C ILE A 100 14.85 -9.24 -10.80
N GLY A 101 14.04 -10.18 -11.30
CA GLY A 101 14.52 -11.23 -12.21
C GLY A 101 15.14 -10.67 -13.50
N ARG A 102 14.69 -9.51 -13.98
CA ARG A 102 15.31 -8.82 -15.12
C ARG A 102 16.59 -8.09 -14.75
N LEU A 103 16.61 -7.41 -13.60
CA LEU A 103 17.77 -6.68 -13.12
C LEU A 103 18.96 -7.61 -12.82
N MET A 104 18.69 -8.77 -12.22
CA MET A 104 19.74 -9.68 -11.75
C MET A 104 20.16 -10.74 -12.78
N ASP A 105 19.24 -11.23 -13.62
CA ASP A 105 19.47 -12.45 -14.44
C ASP A 105 19.40 -12.23 -15.96
N ARG A 106 19.22 -10.99 -16.46
CA ARG A 106 19.02 -10.63 -17.89
C ARG A 106 17.84 -11.31 -18.61
N LEU A 107 17.23 -12.37 -18.07
CA LEU A 107 16.16 -13.15 -18.72
C LEU A 107 15.02 -13.61 -17.77
N GLY A 108 14.77 -12.88 -16.68
CA GLY A 108 13.47 -12.81 -15.98
C GLY A 108 12.71 -14.14 -15.78
N ALA A 109 13.13 -14.97 -14.83
CA ALA A 109 12.43 -16.20 -14.47
C ALA A 109 11.25 -15.94 -13.52
N THR A 110 10.11 -16.62 -13.72
CA THR A 110 8.90 -16.49 -12.88
C THR A 110 8.24 -17.86 -12.66
N THR A 111 8.11 -18.28 -11.40
CA THR A 111 7.46 -19.54 -11.01
C THR A 111 5.94 -19.44 -11.10
N THR A 112 5.27 -20.51 -11.53
CA THR A 112 3.89 -20.49 -12.04
C THR A 112 2.98 -21.55 -11.38
N LEU A 113 2.92 -21.61 -10.03
CA LEU A 113 2.06 -22.47 -9.16
C LEU A 113 2.78 -23.63 -8.46
N ARG A 114 4.06 -23.87 -8.74
CA ARG A 114 4.83 -25.00 -8.19
C ARG A 114 4.88 -25.05 -6.66
N SER A 115 4.79 -23.90 -5.98
CA SER A 115 4.82 -23.84 -4.51
C SER A 115 3.69 -24.62 -3.82
N LEU A 116 2.61 -24.95 -4.55
CA LEU A 116 1.51 -25.77 -4.04
C LEU A 116 1.89 -27.24 -3.82
N TRP A 117 2.79 -27.80 -4.63
CA TRP A 117 3.09 -29.25 -4.62
C TRP A 117 4.58 -29.61 -4.59
N VAL A 118 5.49 -28.64 -4.61
CA VAL A 118 6.94 -28.87 -4.44
C VAL A 118 7.49 -28.01 -3.30
N GLY A 119 8.25 -28.62 -2.41
CA GLY A 119 8.93 -27.94 -1.31
C GLY A 119 10.04 -26.99 -1.79
N GLU A 120 10.49 -26.11 -0.89
CA GLU A 120 11.69 -25.30 -1.11
C GLU A 120 12.91 -26.23 -1.30
N SER A 121 13.89 -25.79 -2.10
CA SER A 121 15.13 -26.52 -2.45
C SER A 121 15.05 -27.59 -3.55
N GLY A 122 13.97 -27.65 -4.33
CA GLY A 122 13.94 -28.46 -5.56
C GLY A 122 13.90 -29.97 -5.32
N VAL A 123 13.90 -30.39 -4.06
CA VAL A 123 13.55 -31.74 -3.65
C VAL A 123 12.03 -31.78 -3.59
N THR A 124 11.38 -32.38 -4.60
CA THR A 124 10.09 -33.03 -4.35
C THR A 124 10.27 -33.80 -3.06
N ALA A 125 9.40 -33.66 -2.06
CA ALA A 125 9.55 -34.21 -0.71
C ALA A 125 9.65 -35.76 -0.69
N GLY A 126 10.67 -36.34 -1.31
CA GLY A 126 10.62 -37.67 -1.92
C GLY A 126 9.41 -37.88 -2.83
N GLU A 127 9.26 -39.10 -3.33
CA GLU A 127 7.96 -39.60 -3.78
C GLU A 127 7.13 -39.97 -2.52
N TRP A 128 6.83 -39.00 -1.64
CA TRP A 128 6.09 -39.23 -0.38
C TRP A 128 4.76 -39.94 -0.60
N TRP A 129 4.14 -39.74 -1.77
CA TRP A 129 2.93 -40.44 -2.17
C TRP A 129 3.10 -41.97 -2.19
N LYS A 130 4.32 -42.50 -2.33
CA LYS A 130 4.61 -43.93 -2.17
C LYS A 130 4.44 -44.44 -0.74
N GLN A 131 4.44 -43.55 0.26
CA GLN A 131 4.23 -43.89 1.67
C GLN A 131 2.74 -43.93 2.05
N LEU A 132 1.84 -43.53 1.15
CA LEU A 132 0.40 -43.56 1.40
C LEU A 132 -0.13 -45.01 1.34
N PRO A 133 -0.88 -45.47 2.36
CA PRO A 133 -1.46 -46.80 2.35
C PRO A 133 -2.58 -46.92 1.31
N PHE A 134 -2.96 -48.17 1.00
CA PHE A 134 -4.11 -48.52 0.14
C PHE A 134 -3.99 -48.11 -1.34
N GLY A 135 -2.78 -47.94 -1.87
CA GLY A 135 -2.58 -47.66 -3.30
C GLY A 135 -2.99 -46.25 -3.74
N MET A 136 -3.40 -45.39 -2.80
CA MET A 136 -3.70 -43.97 -3.03
C MET A 136 -2.50 -43.18 -3.57
N GLY A 137 -1.28 -43.72 -3.39
CA GLY A 137 -0.06 -43.16 -3.94
C GLY A 137 0.04 -43.14 -5.47
N ALA A 138 -0.64 -44.07 -6.17
CA ALA A 138 -0.59 -44.14 -7.62
C ALA A 138 -1.31 -42.97 -8.32
N PRO A 139 -2.58 -42.63 -8.00
CA PRO A 139 -3.26 -41.47 -8.59
C PRO A 139 -2.60 -40.14 -8.20
N ILE A 140 -2.11 -40.01 -6.96
CA ILE A 140 -1.41 -38.81 -6.49
C ILE A 140 -0.06 -38.67 -7.21
N GLY A 141 0.69 -39.76 -7.34
CA GLY A 141 1.96 -39.77 -8.07
C GLY A 141 1.78 -39.46 -9.57
N TRP A 142 0.71 -39.99 -10.19
CA TRP A 142 0.34 -39.62 -11.55
C TRP A 142 0.01 -38.14 -11.67
N ALA A 143 -0.81 -37.60 -10.76
CA ALA A 143 -1.16 -36.19 -10.74
C ALA A 143 0.08 -35.31 -10.56
N VAL A 144 0.94 -35.57 -9.56
CA VAL A 144 2.18 -34.81 -9.33
C VAL A 144 3.13 -34.89 -10.53
N LYS A 145 3.25 -36.05 -11.19
CA LYS A 145 4.06 -36.19 -12.42
C LYS A 145 3.46 -35.43 -13.59
N ALA A 146 2.14 -35.48 -13.77
CA ALA A 146 1.44 -34.70 -14.79
C ALA A 146 1.63 -33.20 -14.57
N LEU A 147 1.40 -32.72 -13.34
CA LEU A 147 1.63 -31.34 -12.91
C LEU A 147 3.08 -30.89 -13.15
N ASN A 148 4.06 -31.72 -12.82
CA ASN A 148 5.48 -31.40 -13.08
C ASN A 148 5.84 -31.48 -14.56
N SER A 149 5.15 -32.29 -15.37
CA SER A 149 5.38 -32.31 -16.83
C SER A 149 4.79 -31.09 -17.53
N THR A 150 3.65 -30.59 -17.05
CA THR A 150 2.97 -29.41 -17.62
C THR A 150 3.47 -28.09 -17.05
N TRP A 151 3.87 -28.06 -15.78
CA TRP A 151 4.27 -26.85 -15.03
C TRP A 151 5.71 -26.94 -14.44
N GLY A 152 6.55 -27.84 -14.96
CA GLY A 152 7.93 -28.06 -14.51
C GLY A 152 8.98 -27.09 -15.09
N ASN A 153 10.24 -27.30 -14.70
CA ASN A 153 11.41 -26.44 -15.00
C ASN A 153 12.29 -26.94 -16.15
N SER A 154 11.90 -27.97 -16.90
CA SER A 154 12.77 -28.49 -17.97
C SER A 154 12.88 -27.48 -19.11
N HIS A 155 14.09 -26.95 -19.32
CA HIS A 155 14.42 -26.08 -20.44
C HIS A 155 15.67 -26.63 -21.14
N GLU A 156 15.71 -26.57 -22.47
CA GLU A 156 16.79 -27.17 -23.28
C GLU A 156 18.15 -26.49 -23.07
N LEU A 157 18.16 -25.19 -22.75
CA LEU A 157 19.37 -24.43 -22.45
C LEU A 157 19.91 -24.75 -21.05
N GLU A 158 21.14 -25.28 -20.99
CA GLU A 158 21.84 -25.64 -19.75
C GLU A 158 22.01 -24.47 -18.77
N THR A 159 22.19 -23.24 -19.28
CA THR A 159 22.26 -22.02 -18.45
C THR A 159 20.99 -21.76 -17.65
N ILE A 160 19.83 -22.16 -18.19
CA ILE A 160 18.51 -22.01 -17.55
C ILE A 160 18.23 -23.21 -16.63
N ALA A 161 18.62 -24.41 -17.06
CA ALA A 161 18.51 -25.63 -16.26
C ALA A 161 19.43 -25.64 -15.02
N ARG A 162 20.60 -25.01 -15.08
CA ARG A 162 21.60 -24.92 -13.98
C ARG A 162 21.02 -24.28 -12.71
N VAL A 163 19.99 -23.45 -12.83
CA VAL A 163 19.39 -22.76 -11.69
C VAL A 163 18.34 -23.62 -10.96
N ASN A 164 17.99 -24.81 -11.49
CA ASN A 164 17.21 -25.95 -10.93
C ASN A 164 15.83 -25.67 -10.25
N ASN A 165 15.57 -24.44 -9.80
CA ASN A 165 14.45 -24.06 -8.94
C ASN A 165 13.64 -22.87 -9.48
N ARG A 166 14.00 -22.29 -10.62
CA ARG A 166 13.31 -21.16 -11.25
C ARG A 166 12.56 -21.65 -12.50
N SER A 167 11.22 -21.65 -12.46
CA SER A 167 10.40 -22.01 -13.64
C SER A 167 10.29 -20.86 -14.61
N TYR A 168 10.09 -21.20 -15.88
CA TYR A 168 9.80 -20.30 -16.99
C TYR A 168 8.43 -20.60 -17.64
N HIS A 169 7.76 -21.69 -17.26
CA HIS A 169 6.56 -22.15 -17.94
C HIS A 169 5.27 -21.52 -17.40
N GLY A 170 4.91 -20.37 -17.94
CA GLY A 170 3.51 -19.96 -18.06
C GLY A 170 3.01 -20.32 -19.46
N TYR A 171 1.99 -21.18 -19.59
CA TYR A 171 1.35 -21.46 -20.87
C TYR A 171 0.72 -20.20 -21.49
N TRP A 172 0.47 -19.17 -20.67
CA TRP A 172 0.03 -17.86 -21.14
C TRP A 172 1.24 -16.94 -21.36
N PHE A 173 1.64 -16.77 -22.63
CA PHE A 173 2.74 -15.89 -23.04
C PHE A 173 2.62 -14.44 -22.52
N LEU A 174 1.42 -14.01 -22.11
CA LEU A 174 1.13 -12.66 -21.61
C LEU A 174 1.36 -12.46 -20.09
N LEU A 175 1.22 -13.49 -19.23
CA LEU A 175 1.24 -13.34 -17.75
C LEU A 175 1.90 -14.52 -16.99
N PRO A 176 3.17 -14.87 -17.25
CA PRO A 176 3.85 -15.93 -16.50
C PRO A 176 4.07 -15.52 -15.03
N GLY A 177 3.50 -16.27 -14.09
CA GLY A 177 3.72 -16.10 -12.64
C GLY A 177 2.69 -15.26 -11.90
N PHE A 178 1.64 -14.75 -12.57
CA PHE A 178 0.58 -13.97 -11.92
C PHE A 178 -0.16 -14.77 -10.83
N PHE A 179 -0.47 -16.04 -11.09
CA PHE A 179 -1.16 -16.91 -10.13
C PHE A 179 -0.26 -17.43 -9.00
N GLN A 180 1.04 -17.12 -8.99
CA GLN A 180 1.94 -17.59 -7.95
C GLN A 180 1.60 -17.02 -6.58
N ALA A 181 1.17 -15.75 -6.50
CA ALA A 181 0.74 -15.16 -5.23
C ALA A 181 -0.47 -15.91 -4.63
N PHE A 182 -1.40 -16.36 -5.48
CA PHE A 182 -2.53 -17.19 -5.05
C PHE A 182 -2.08 -18.57 -4.56
N ALA A 183 -1.14 -19.20 -5.27
CA ALA A 183 -0.52 -20.45 -4.83
C ALA A 183 0.19 -20.32 -3.47
N ASP A 184 0.96 -19.25 -3.27
CA ASP A 184 1.66 -18.99 -2.02
C ASP A 184 0.67 -18.76 -0.87
N PHE A 185 -0.41 -18.00 -1.09
CA PHE A 185 -1.49 -17.82 -0.12
C PHE A 185 -2.13 -19.16 0.29
N MET A 186 -2.49 -20.00 -0.68
CA MET A 186 -3.07 -21.34 -0.43
C MET A 186 -2.08 -22.26 0.31
N LYS A 187 -0.78 -22.17 0.03
CA LYS A 187 0.27 -22.86 0.77
C LYS A 187 0.30 -22.42 2.24
N PHE A 188 0.25 -21.12 2.52
CA PHE A 188 0.24 -20.64 3.90
C PHE A 188 -1.04 -21.00 4.66
N ALA A 189 -2.19 -21.02 3.97
CA ALA A 189 -3.47 -21.41 4.56
C ALA A 189 -3.54 -22.90 4.95
N THR A 190 -2.82 -23.77 4.24
CA THR A 190 -2.80 -25.22 4.52
C THR A 190 -1.72 -25.64 5.51
N LYS A 191 -0.71 -24.78 5.74
CA LYS A 191 0.35 -25.04 6.72
C LYS A 191 -0.19 -25.02 8.16
N GLU A 192 0.32 -25.92 8.97
CA GLU A 192 -0.02 -26.00 10.40
C GLU A 192 0.41 -24.72 11.14
N HIS A 193 -0.46 -24.26 12.04
CA HIS A 193 -0.16 -23.16 12.95
C HIS A 193 0.46 -23.71 14.23
N ILE A 194 1.67 -23.25 14.56
CA ILE A 194 2.41 -23.68 15.74
C ILE A 194 2.61 -22.46 16.64
N VAL A 195 2.23 -22.58 17.92
CA VAL A 195 2.51 -21.58 18.96
C VAL A 195 3.62 -22.12 19.85
N PRO A 196 4.72 -21.36 20.07
CA PRO A 196 5.79 -21.80 20.97
C PRO A 196 5.28 -22.06 22.39
N LYS A 197 5.79 -23.12 23.05
CA LYS A 197 5.29 -23.55 24.37
C LYS A 197 5.42 -22.50 25.46
N ASN A 198 6.50 -21.72 25.41
CA ASN A 198 6.83 -20.70 26.40
C ASN A 198 6.43 -19.28 25.95
N ALA A 199 5.78 -19.13 24.79
CA ALA A 199 5.30 -17.84 24.32
C ALA A 199 4.09 -17.36 25.14
N ASP A 200 3.92 -16.04 25.23
CA ASP A 200 2.66 -15.46 25.71
C ASP A 200 1.60 -15.66 24.63
N LYS A 201 0.74 -16.66 24.82
CA LYS A 201 -0.26 -17.08 23.83
C LYS A 201 -1.21 -15.95 23.44
N VAL A 202 -1.61 -15.09 24.38
CA VAL A 202 -2.60 -14.06 24.08
C VAL A 202 -1.97 -12.99 23.19
N VAL A 203 -0.80 -12.50 23.59
CA VAL A 203 -0.12 -11.44 22.84
C VAL A 203 0.40 -11.96 21.50
N PHE A 204 0.90 -13.20 21.44
CA PHE A 204 1.36 -13.85 20.21
C PHE A 204 0.23 -13.98 19.18
N GLU A 205 -0.99 -14.25 19.64
CA GLU A 205 -2.14 -14.40 18.76
C GLU A 205 -2.72 -13.05 18.31
N VAL A 206 -2.68 -12.04 19.18
CA VAL A 206 -3.26 -10.72 18.92
C VAL A 206 -2.33 -9.84 18.07
N ALA A 207 -1.01 -9.97 18.21
CA ALA A 207 -0.07 -9.08 17.55
C ALA A 207 -0.20 -9.06 16.00
N PRO A 208 -0.28 -10.21 15.30
CA PRO A 208 -0.55 -10.22 13.86
C PRO A 208 -1.88 -9.55 13.49
N VAL A 209 -2.92 -9.75 14.31
CA VAL A 209 -4.25 -9.16 14.08
C VAL A 209 -4.18 -7.63 14.14
N ILE A 210 -3.42 -7.06 15.08
CA ILE A 210 -3.21 -5.61 15.16
C ILE A 210 -2.52 -5.10 13.89
N ILE A 211 -1.44 -5.76 13.43
CA ILE A 211 -0.69 -5.35 12.24
C ILE A 211 -1.58 -5.40 11.00
N ILE A 212 -2.36 -6.47 10.83
CA ILE A 212 -3.25 -6.64 9.67
C ILE A 212 -4.42 -5.66 9.74
N ALA A 213 -5.08 -5.53 10.89
CA ALA A 213 -6.25 -4.66 11.05
C ALA A 213 -5.89 -3.19 10.79
N THR A 214 -4.77 -2.71 11.35
CA THR A 214 -4.27 -1.34 11.08
C THR A 214 -3.96 -1.14 9.61
N THR A 215 -3.32 -2.11 8.96
CA THR A 215 -2.99 -2.06 7.53
C THR A 215 -4.25 -1.98 6.66
N VAL A 216 -5.25 -2.82 6.91
CA VAL A 216 -6.53 -2.79 6.17
C VAL A 216 -7.27 -1.48 6.42
N MET A 217 -7.23 -0.95 7.65
CA MET A 217 -7.89 0.29 8.02
C MET A 217 -7.31 1.52 7.31
N VAL A 218 -5.99 1.56 7.04
CA VAL A 218 -5.37 2.64 6.25
C VAL A 218 -6.06 2.79 4.88
N PHE A 219 -6.38 1.68 4.21
CA PHE A 219 -7.00 1.72 2.88
C PHE A 219 -8.43 2.19 2.88
N ALA A 220 -9.14 2.13 4.00
CA ALA A 220 -10.49 2.69 4.09
C ALA A 220 -10.49 4.21 3.82
N PHE A 221 -9.38 4.88 4.13
CA PHE A 221 -9.20 6.32 3.96
C PHE A 221 -8.46 6.69 2.67
N ILE A 222 -8.03 5.74 1.84
CA ILE A 222 -7.34 6.02 0.58
C ILE A 222 -8.39 6.17 -0.54
N PRO A 223 -8.54 7.37 -1.14
CA PRO A 223 -9.40 7.53 -2.30
C PRO A 223 -8.70 7.03 -3.58
N PHE A 224 -9.43 6.30 -4.42
CA PHE A 224 -8.98 5.86 -5.74
C PHE A 224 -9.46 6.79 -6.86
N GLY A 225 -10.41 7.66 -6.55
CA GLY A 225 -10.98 8.66 -7.44
C GLY A 225 -11.91 9.59 -6.67
N PRO A 226 -12.43 10.64 -7.32
CA PRO A 226 -13.35 11.59 -6.71
C PRO A 226 -14.66 10.93 -6.25
N HIS A 227 -15.10 9.88 -6.95
CA HIS A 227 -16.30 9.10 -6.65
C HIS A 227 -16.02 7.64 -6.28
N ILE A 228 -14.78 7.33 -5.86
CA ILE A 228 -14.37 5.97 -5.46
C ILE A 228 -13.53 6.04 -4.19
N TYR A 229 -14.22 6.01 -3.04
CA TYR A 229 -13.60 5.97 -1.72
C TYR A 229 -14.53 5.22 -0.74
N ALA A 230 -13.99 4.68 0.34
CA ALA A 230 -14.79 3.98 1.35
C ALA A 230 -15.26 4.94 2.46
N ALA A 231 -14.37 5.78 2.98
CA ALA A 231 -14.69 6.81 3.96
C ALA A 231 -13.93 8.11 3.64
N ASN A 232 -14.61 9.25 3.76
CA ASN A 232 -14.03 10.57 3.53
C ASN A 232 -14.35 11.57 4.66
N PRO A 233 -13.75 11.42 5.85
CA PRO A 233 -13.84 12.45 6.89
C PRO A 233 -12.95 13.66 6.56
N GLU A 234 -13.30 14.83 7.10
CA GLU A 234 -12.53 16.08 6.95
C GLU A 234 -11.07 15.93 7.41
N LEU A 235 -10.81 15.11 8.43
CA LEU A 235 -9.49 14.84 8.98
C LEU A 235 -8.89 13.51 8.49
N SER A 236 -9.24 13.06 7.27
CA SER A 236 -8.81 11.76 6.71
C SER A 236 -7.30 11.54 6.77
N LEU A 237 -6.51 12.56 6.44
CA LEU A 237 -5.04 12.51 6.53
C LEU A 237 -4.56 12.25 7.95
N LEU A 238 -5.14 12.92 8.96
CA LEU A 238 -4.72 12.79 10.36
C LEU A 238 -5.09 11.41 10.92
N PHE A 239 -6.29 10.92 10.61
CA PHE A 239 -6.70 9.57 11.01
C PHE A 239 -5.79 8.50 10.41
N MET A 240 -5.45 8.63 9.13
CA MET A 240 -4.56 7.69 8.45
C MET A 240 -3.17 7.67 9.10
N MET A 241 -2.60 8.84 9.37
CA MET A 241 -1.30 8.96 10.04
C MET A 241 -1.33 8.38 11.46
N ALA A 242 -2.41 8.57 12.20
CA ALA A 242 -2.59 7.96 13.52
C ALA A 242 -2.62 6.42 13.46
N ILE A 243 -3.20 5.84 12.40
CA ILE A 243 -3.23 4.39 12.21
C ILE A 243 -1.84 3.84 11.88
N PHE A 244 -1.04 4.56 11.08
CA PHE A 244 0.36 4.20 10.83
C PHE A 244 1.15 4.08 12.13
N GLY A 245 0.97 5.02 13.07
CA GLY A 245 1.65 4.99 14.37
C GLY A 245 1.29 3.84 15.32
N ILE A 246 0.28 3.03 15.01
CA ILE A 246 -0.03 1.82 15.79
C ILE A 246 0.86 0.65 15.35
N ALA A 247 1.39 0.68 14.13
CA ALA A 247 2.20 -0.39 13.57
C ALA A 247 3.41 -0.82 14.42
N PRO A 248 4.23 0.11 14.98
CA PRO A 248 5.42 -0.26 15.75
C PRO A 248 5.08 -1.07 17.02
N LEU A 249 3.91 -0.81 17.62
CA LEU A 249 3.44 -1.55 18.78
C LEU A 249 3.12 -3.00 18.42
N GLY A 250 2.47 -3.23 17.28
CA GLY A 250 2.19 -4.58 16.78
C GLY A 250 3.46 -5.39 16.57
N VAL A 251 4.49 -4.78 15.98
CA VAL A 251 5.79 -5.41 15.74
C VAL A 251 6.51 -5.72 17.04
N PHE A 252 6.54 -4.77 17.98
CA PHE A 252 7.14 -4.99 19.30
C PHE A 252 6.47 -6.13 20.06
N PHE A 253 5.13 -6.16 20.09
CA PHE A 253 4.38 -7.23 20.74
C PHE A 253 4.60 -8.59 20.08
N ALA A 254 4.71 -8.64 18.75
CA ALA A 254 5.04 -9.86 18.04
C ALA A 254 6.42 -10.41 18.45
N GLY A 255 7.41 -9.52 18.58
CA GLY A 255 8.75 -9.88 19.03
C GLY A 255 8.81 -10.32 20.50
N TRP A 256 8.12 -9.61 21.39
CA TRP A 256 8.07 -9.91 22.82
C TRP A 256 7.34 -11.21 23.14
N ALA A 257 6.16 -11.41 22.56
CA ALA A 257 5.32 -12.56 22.87
C ALA A 257 5.95 -13.90 22.48
N SER A 258 6.80 -13.87 21.47
CA SER A 258 7.52 -15.03 20.92
C SER A 258 8.50 -15.67 21.91
N ASN A 259 8.88 -14.98 22.99
CA ASN A 259 9.80 -15.47 24.04
C ASN A 259 11.11 -16.08 23.49
N ASN A 260 11.66 -15.47 22.46
CA ASN A 260 12.98 -15.77 21.91
C ASN A 260 13.84 -14.49 21.93
N LYS A 261 15.07 -14.59 22.43
CA LYS A 261 15.98 -13.44 22.58
C LYS A 261 16.28 -12.77 21.24
N TYR A 262 16.45 -13.55 20.16
CA TYR A 262 16.73 -13.00 18.84
C TYR A 262 15.53 -12.24 18.27
N THR A 263 14.34 -12.85 18.38
CA THR A 263 13.07 -12.25 17.95
C THR A 263 12.73 -10.98 18.72
N LEU A 264 13.02 -10.95 20.04
CA LEU A 264 12.84 -9.77 20.86
C LEU A 264 13.78 -8.62 20.45
N ILE A 265 15.06 -8.91 20.22
CA ILE A 265 16.03 -7.90 19.74
C ILE A 265 15.62 -7.37 18.37
N GLY A 266 15.14 -8.24 17.48
CA GLY A 266 14.59 -7.86 16.17
C GLY A 266 13.38 -6.94 16.29
N GLY A 267 12.41 -7.28 17.14
CA GLY A 267 11.22 -6.45 17.40
C GLY A 267 11.56 -5.09 18.02
N MET A 268 12.51 -5.04 18.96
CA MET A 268 12.99 -3.77 19.54
C MET A 268 13.68 -2.87 18.52
N ARG A 269 14.54 -3.43 17.66
CA ARG A 269 15.22 -2.69 16.59
C ARG A 269 14.23 -2.13 15.57
N SER A 270 13.30 -2.97 15.11
CA SER A 270 12.22 -2.57 14.20
C SER A 270 11.36 -1.46 14.78
N ALA A 271 10.82 -1.64 15.99
CA ALA A 271 9.98 -0.62 16.63
C ALA A 271 10.71 0.72 16.80
N ALA A 272 12.00 0.69 17.16
CA ALA A 272 12.81 1.90 17.27
C ALA A 272 13.03 2.59 15.91
N GLN A 273 13.24 1.82 14.84
CA GLN A 273 13.33 2.36 13.48
C GLN A 273 12.01 3.00 13.05
N LEU A 274 10.90 2.25 13.10
CA LEU A 274 9.60 2.76 12.66
C LEU A 274 9.26 4.07 13.36
N THR A 275 9.45 4.12 14.69
CA THR A 275 9.26 5.35 15.48
C THR A 275 10.17 6.52 15.03
N ALA A 276 11.43 6.24 14.70
CA ALA A 276 12.39 7.27 14.29
C ALA A 276 12.06 7.89 12.92
N TYR A 277 11.41 7.14 12.02
CA TYR A 277 11.06 7.58 10.68
C TYR A 277 9.61 8.07 10.56
N GLU A 278 8.75 7.72 11.51
CA GLU A 278 7.38 8.22 11.60
C GLU A 278 7.34 9.73 11.85
N ILE A 279 8.17 10.27 12.75
CA ILE A 279 8.15 11.71 13.07
C ILE A 279 8.50 12.57 11.84
N PRO A 280 9.60 12.31 11.09
CA PRO A 280 9.87 13.04 9.85
C PRO A 280 8.80 12.84 8.76
N LEU A 281 8.20 11.65 8.68
CA LEU A 281 7.07 11.38 7.78
C LEU A 281 5.88 12.30 8.09
N LEU A 282 5.45 12.35 9.35
CA LEU A 282 4.34 13.18 9.81
C LEU A 282 4.57 14.67 9.50
N ILE A 283 5.77 15.19 9.77
CA ILE A 283 6.12 16.59 9.49
C ILE A 283 6.12 16.87 7.98
N THR A 284 6.59 15.92 7.18
CA THR A 284 6.60 16.04 5.72
C THR A 284 5.18 16.06 5.14
N VAL A 285 4.30 15.18 5.63
CA VAL A 285 2.89 15.14 5.25
C VAL A 285 2.15 16.40 5.72
N LEU A 286 2.47 16.92 6.91
CA LEU A 286 1.94 18.20 7.38
C LEU A 286 2.31 19.35 6.43
N GLY A 287 3.51 19.33 5.84
CA GLY A 287 3.90 20.29 4.81
C GLY A 287 2.98 20.25 3.59
N VAL A 288 2.54 19.07 3.15
CA VAL A 288 1.57 18.91 2.06
C VAL A 288 0.21 19.49 2.46
N ALA A 289 -0.28 19.19 3.67
CA ALA A 289 -1.56 19.69 4.17
C ALA A 289 -1.58 21.23 4.31
N VAL A 290 -0.45 21.83 4.73
CA VAL A 290 -0.30 23.29 4.79
C VAL A 290 -0.30 23.91 3.40
N LEU A 291 0.37 23.28 2.43
CA LEU A 291 0.44 23.79 1.06
C LEU A 291 -0.94 23.76 0.38
N SER A 292 -1.70 22.67 0.54
CA SER A 292 -3.06 22.53 0.01
C SER A 292 -4.08 23.38 0.78
N GLY A 293 -3.90 23.52 2.09
CA GLY A 293 -4.85 24.18 2.99
C GLY A 293 -5.95 23.27 3.52
N SER A 294 -5.78 21.95 3.42
CA SER A 294 -6.77 20.96 3.89
C SER A 294 -6.12 19.69 4.43
N PHE A 295 -6.81 19.03 5.36
CA PHE A 295 -6.50 17.68 5.86
C PHE A 295 -7.27 16.58 5.10
N ASN A 296 -8.14 16.96 4.16
CA ASN A 296 -8.85 16.01 3.31
C ASN A 296 -7.98 15.62 2.11
N ILE A 297 -7.78 14.31 1.90
CA ILE A 297 -6.96 13.79 0.81
C ILE A 297 -7.55 14.12 -0.56
N ILE A 298 -8.88 14.14 -0.70
CA ILE A 298 -9.54 14.49 -1.97
C ILE A 298 -9.29 15.96 -2.30
N GLU A 299 -9.45 16.86 -1.32
CA GLU A 299 -9.19 18.29 -1.50
C GLU A 299 -7.70 18.58 -1.80
N ILE A 300 -6.77 17.78 -1.24
CA ILE A 300 -5.34 17.87 -1.60
C ILE A 300 -5.14 17.57 -3.09
N VAL A 301 -5.82 16.55 -3.62
CA VAL A 301 -5.71 16.18 -5.04
C VAL A 301 -6.41 17.22 -5.93
N ASP A 302 -7.58 17.72 -5.51
CA ASP A 302 -8.32 18.76 -6.24
C ASP A 302 -7.54 20.07 -6.32
N PHE A 303 -6.78 20.40 -5.27
CA PHE A 303 -5.82 21.50 -5.26
C PHE A 303 -4.69 21.32 -6.27
N GLN A 304 -4.28 20.09 -6.60
CA GLN A 304 -3.22 19.83 -7.59
C GLN A 304 -3.73 19.85 -9.03
N MET A 305 -5.02 19.53 -9.22
CA MET A 305 -5.69 19.42 -10.52
C MET A 305 -6.21 20.74 -11.09
N GLY A 306 -6.06 21.85 -10.37
CA GLY A 306 -6.52 23.16 -10.81
C GLY A 306 -8.03 23.38 -10.71
N GLN A 307 -8.78 22.50 -10.01
CA GLN A 307 -10.19 22.75 -9.71
C GLN A 307 -10.36 23.92 -8.74
N ASP A 308 -9.51 23.97 -7.72
CA ASP A 308 -9.37 25.10 -6.79
C ASP A 308 -8.11 25.91 -7.10
N GLN A 309 -7.95 26.25 -8.38
CA GLN A 309 -6.92 27.15 -8.92
C GLN A 309 -5.48 26.59 -8.92
N GLY A 310 -5.07 25.63 -8.08
CA GLY A 310 -3.71 25.08 -8.11
C GLY A 310 -3.43 24.19 -9.34
N ASN A 311 -2.81 24.73 -10.38
CA ASN A 311 -2.56 24.01 -11.65
C ASN A 311 -1.21 23.27 -11.69
N VAL A 312 -0.66 22.87 -10.53
CA VAL A 312 0.70 22.32 -10.44
C VAL A 312 0.78 21.20 -9.43
N TRP A 313 1.47 20.12 -9.81
CA TRP A 313 1.75 19.01 -8.92
C TRP A 313 2.71 19.40 -7.79
N ASN A 314 2.40 18.96 -6.58
CA ASN A 314 3.20 19.25 -5.39
C ASN A 314 4.66 18.75 -5.49
N ILE A 315 4.98 17.79 -6.36
CA ILE A 315 6.37 17.39 -6.61
C ILE A 315 7.26 18.54 -7.11
N PHE A 316 6.70 19.48 -7.87
CA PHE A 316 7.44 20.64 -8.39
C PHE A 316 7.50 21.80 -7.38
N LEU A 317 6.54 21.87 -6.46
CA LEU A 317 6.49 22.87 -5.39
C LEU A 317 7.34 22.46 -4.18
N MET A 318 7.39 21.16 -3.89
CA MET A 318 8.07 20.60 -2.72
C MET A 318 8.84 19.32 -3.08
N PRO A 319 9.88 19.39 -3.94
CA PRO A 319 10.68 18.22 -4.31
C PRO A 319 11.43 17.62 -3.10
N LEU A 320 11.85 18.46 -2.15
CA LEU A 320 12.43 17.99 -0.88
C LEU A 320 11.42 17.14 -0.09
N GLY A 321 10.17 17.60 0.02
CA GLY A 321 9.10 16.87 0.69
C GLY A 321 8.79 15.54 0.00
N ALA A 322 8.78 15.50 -1.33
CA ALA A 322 8.60 14.26 -2.08
C ALA A 322 9.72 13.25 -1.77
N LEU A 323 10.99 13.69 -1.76
CA LEU A 323 12.12 12.82 -1.43
C LEU A 323 12.08 12.33 0.02
N LEU A 324 11.78 13.23 0.97
CA LEU A 324 11.65 12.87 2.38
C LEU A 324 10.56 11.83 2.59
N PHE A 325 9.37 12.05 2.03
CA PHE A 325 8.26 11.11 2.11
C PHE A 325 8.64 9.76 1.51
N LEU A 326 9.29 9.73 0.34
CA LEU A 326 9.73 8.49 -0.29
C LEU A 326 10.68 7.70 0.62
N VAL A 327 11.70 8.38 1.16
CA VAL A 327 12.71 7.76 2.03
C VAL A 327 12.10 7.26 3.33
N THR A 328 11.26 8.07 3.99
CA THR A 328 10.60 7.67 5.25
C THR A 328 9.61 6.53 5.03
N MET A 329 8.89 6.50 3.91
CA MET A 329 7.98 5.39 3.60
C MET A 329 8.71 4.09 3.28
N ILE A 330 9.88 4.14 2.63
CA ILE A 330 10.69 2.92 2.42
C ILE A 330 11.17 2.37 3.77
N ALA A 331 11.55 3.26 4.70
CA ALA A 331 11.94 2.88 6.05
C ALA A 331 10.77 2.33 6.88
N GLU A 332 9.57 2.89 6.73
CA GLU A 332 8.35 2.45 7.42
C GLU A 332 7.90 1.04 6.98
N VAL A 333 8.19 0.66 5.74
CA VAL A 333 7.84 -0.66 5.19
C VAL A 333 8.97 -1.68 5.41
N GLU A 334 10.05 -1.29 6.09
CA GLU A 334 11.18 -2.16 6.44
C GLU A 334 11.85 -2.83 5.22
N ARG A 335 11.82 -2.16 4.06
CA ARG A 335 12.44 -2.69 2.82
C ARG A 335 13.89 -2.26 2.72
N ILE A 336 14.74 -3.11 2.13
CA ILE A 336 16.15 -2.77 1.80
C ILE A 336 16.19 -1.41 1.09
N PRO A 337 16.99 -0.44 1.56
CA PRO A 337 18.13 -0.58 2.48
C PRO A 337 17.81 -0.51 3.99
N PHE A 338 16.56 -0.20 4.37
CA PHE A 338 16.09 0.00 5.74
C PHE A 338 15.43 -1.25 6.34
N ASP A 339 15.92 -2.40 5.95
CA ASP A 339 15.50 -3.67 6.49
C ASP A 339 16.37 -3.98 7.72
N MET A 340 15.93 -3.57 8.91
CA MET A 340 16.61 -3.85 10.18
C MET A 340 16.22 -5.20 10.82
N PRO A 341 14.96 -5.66 10.77
CA PRO A 341 14.59 -6.94 11.37
C PRO A 341 14.86 -8.18 10.49
N GLU A 342 14.68 -8.17 9.16
CA GLU A 342 14.77 -9.35 8.25
C GLU A 342 16.21 -9.84 8.03
N ALA A 343 17.15 -9.42 8.87
CA ALA A 343 18.55 -9.79 8.74
C ALA A 343 18.78 -11.29 8.92
N GLU A 344 18.68 -12.09 7.85
CA GLU A 344 19.02 -13.52 7.92
C GLU A 344 20.41 -13.76 8.53
N ALA A 345 21.37 -12.90 8.16
CA ALA A 345 22.74 -12.97 8.64
C ALA A 345 22.95 -12.48 10.10
N GLU A 346 22.08 -11.63 10.67
CA GLU A 346 22.26 -11.07 12.03
C GLU A 346 21.25 -11.60 13.05
N LEU A 347 19.97 -11.74 12.67
CA LEU A 347 18.84 -12.02 13.55
C LEU A 347 17.89 -13.10 13.00
N VAL A 348 18.35 -13.93 12.06
CA VAL A 348 17.60 -15.02 11.39
C VAL A 348 16.48 -14.52 10.49
N GLU A 349 15.60 -13.68 11.03
CA GLU A 349 14.51 -13.00 10.32
C GLU A 349 13.93 -11.90 11.23
N GLY A 350 14.16 -11.87 12.54
CA GLY A 350 13.69 -10.77 13.41
C GLY A 350 12.35 -11.10 14.06
N TRP A 351 11.35 -10.21 13.97
CA TRP A 351 10.14 -10.30 14.79
C TRP A 351 9.10 -11.34 14.32
N TRP A 352 9.17 -11.79 13.08
CA TRP A 352 8.30 -12.82 12.49
C TRP A 352 8.81 -14.27 12.59
N THR A 353 10.03 -14.51 13.08
CA THR A 353 10.72 -15.83 13.03
C THR A 353 9.92 -16.98 13.66
N GLU A 354 9.16 -16.73 14.72
CA GLU A 354 8.39 -17.78 15.42
C GLU A 354 6.98 -18.00 14.83
N TYR A 355 6.57 -17.18 13.86
CA TYR A 355 5.24 -17.30 13.25
C TYR A 355 5.26 -18.26 12.06
N GLY A 356 4.28 -19.16 12.03
CA GLY A 356 4.06 -20.11 10.93
C GLY A 356 2.70 -19.98 10.27
N GLY A 357 2.50 -20.77 9.21
CA GLY A 357 1.21 -20.92 8.55
C GLY A 357 0.59 -19.62 8.04
N ILE A 358 -0.70 -19.45 8.28
CA ILE A 358 -1.49 -18.31 7.77
C ILE A 358 -1.10 -16.97 8.41
N ARG A 359 -0.70 -16.94 9.69
CA ARG A 359 -0.33 -15.68 10.37
C ARG A 359 0.91 -15.06 9.75
N TRP A 360 1.93 -15.87 9.50
CA TRP A 360 3.11 -15.43 8.75
C TRP A 360 2.71 -14.92 7.36
N GLY A 361 1.88 -15.68 6.64
CA GLY A 361 1.41 -15.28 5.30
C GLY A 361 0.63 -13.96 5.28
N LEU A 362 -0.18 -13.69 6.31
CA LEU A 362 -0.93 -12.44 6.44
C LEU A 362 -0.06 -11.26 6.87
N MET A 363 0.95 -11.48 7.71
CA MET A 363 1.93 -10.42 8.05
C MET A 363 2.78 -10.05 6.84
N PHE A 364 3.21 -11.06 6.07
CA PHE A 364 3.87 -10.85 4.78
C PHE A 364 2.96 -10.06 3.82
N ALA A 365 1.69 -10.44 3.70
CA ALA A 365 0.73 -9.68 2.89
C ALA A 365 0.55 -8.24 3.41
N ALA A 366 0.52 -8.02 4.73
CA ALA A 366 0.37 -6.70 5.33
C ALA A 366 1.55 -5.77 5.00
N GLU A 367 2.78 -6.27 4.97
CA GLU A 367 3.95 -5.48 4.56
C GLU A 367 3.83 -5.02 3.10
N TYR A 368 3.44 -5.93 2.20
CA TYR A 368 3.17 -5.58 0.79
C TYR A 368 2.01 -4.59 0.65
N MET A 369 0.96 -4.76 1.44
CA MET A 369 -0.15 -3.82 1.50
C MET A 369 0.32 -2.43 1.93
N ARG A 370 1.14 -2.31 2.98
CA ARG A 370 1.70 -1.01 3.38
C ARG A 370 2.61 -0.41 2.33
N SER A 371 3.43 -1.23 1.66
CA SER A 371 4.24 -0.80 0.50
C SER A 371 3.38 -0.19 -0.61
N TYR A 372 2.21 -0.79 -0.84
CA TYR A 372 1.28 -0.35 -1.86
C TYR A 372 0.58 0.93 -1.45
N ALA A 373 0.10 1.01 -0.21
CA ALA A 373 -0.48 2.21 0.37
C ALA A 373 0.50 3.39 0.26
N ALA A 374 1.79 3.17 0.56
CA ALA A 374 2.83 4.18 0.39
C ALA A 374 2.94 4.72 -1.04
N CYS A 375 2.90 3.82 -2.03
CA CYS A 375 2.96 4.19 -3.44
C CYS A 375 1.71 4.95 -3.90
N ILE A 376 0.53 4.56 -3.43
CA ILE A 376 -0.72 5.30 -3.72
C ILE A 376 -0.67 6.68 -3.07
N LEU A 377 -0.28 6.77 -1.80
CA LEU A 377 -0.20 8.04 -1.08
C LEU A 377 0.80 9.01 -1.70
N PHE A 378 1.95 8.51 -2.16
CA PHE A 378 2.87 9.36 -2.92
C PHE A 378 2.22 9.88 -4.20
N ALA A 379 1.48 9.03 -4.93
CA ALA A 379 0.77 9.45 -6.13
C ALA A 379 -0.30 10.52 -5.83
N LEU A 380 -1.05 10.35 -4.73
CA LEU A 380 -2.06 11.31 -4.27
C LEU A 380 -1.42 12.63 -3.82
N PHE A 381 -0.42 12.60 -2.94
CA PHE A 381 0.16 13.81 -2.35
C PHE A 381 1.07 14.59 -3.30
N PHE A 382 1.79 13.94 -4.21
CA PHE A 382 2.83 14.59 -5.00
C PHE A 382 2.61 14.57 -6.52
N LEU A 383 1.90 13.57 -7.05
CA LEU A 383 1.76 13.37 -8.51
C LEU A 383 0.36 13.68 -9.04
N GLY A 384 -0.47 14.43 -8.32
CA GLY A 384 -1.80 14.85 -8.78
C GLY A 384 -2.82 13.72 -8.84
N GLY A 385 -2.70 12.69 -8.00
CA GLY A 385 -3.70 11.63 -7.83
C GLY A 385 -4.20 11.03 -9.14
N TRP A 386 -5.50 11.21 -9.41
CA TRP A 386 -6.23 10.67 -10.57
C TRP A 386 -6.13 11.52 -11.85
N GLU A 387 -5.40 12.64 -11.83
CA GLU A 387 -5.11 13.42 -13.03
C GLU A 387 -4.17 12.67 -13.98
N ALA A 388 -4.41 12.72 -15.29
CA ALA A 388 -3.42 12.21 -16.23
C ALA A 388 -2.18 13.13 -16.27
N PRO A 389 -0.95 12.59 -16.42
CA PRO A 389 0.26 13.40 -16.54
C PRO A 389 0.15 14.44 -17.64
N PHE A 390 0.31 15.73 -17.30
CA PHE A 390 0.26 16.87 -18.22
C PHE A 390 -1.03 16.92 -19.07
N GLN A 391 -2.17 16.48 -18.54
CA GLN A 391 -3.45 16.42 -19.26
C GLN A 391 -3.83 17.73 -19.93
N HIS A 392 -3.70 18.84 -19.21
CA HIS A 392 -4.02 20.19 -19.71
C HIS A 392 -3.03 20.66 -20.81
N THR A 393 -1.75 20.33 -20.70
CA THR A 393 -0.72 20.70 -21.68
C THR A 393 -0.77 19.84 -22.93
N LEU A 394 -1.02 18.53 -22.79
CA LEU A 394 -1.08 17.57 -23.89
C LEU A 394 -2.37 17.69 -24.72
N SER A 395 -3.50 18.04 -24.07
CA SER A 395 -4.76 18.30 -24.77
C SER A 395 -4.75 19.57 -25.61
N GLY A 396 -3.90 20.54 -25.26
CA GLY A 396 -3.71 21.80 -26.01
C GLY A 396 -2.82 21.68 -27.25
N LEU A 397 -2.21 20.52 -27.55
CA LEU A 397 -1.32 20.36 -28.70
C LEU A 397 -2.11 20.18 -30.02
N PRO A 398 -1.88 21.03 -31.04
CA PRO A 398 -2.74 21.13 -32.22
C PRO A 398 -2.74 19.94 -33.19
N VAL A 399 -1.83 18.95 -33.03
CA VAL A 399 -1.72 17.79 -33.94
C VAL A 399 -2.00 16.45 -33.25
N VAL A 400 -1.70 16.33 -31.95
CA VAL A 400 -1.82 15.06 -31.19
C VAL A 400 -2.83 15.16 -30.04
N GLY A 401 -3.29 16.38 -29.71
CA GLY A 401 -4.23 16.63 -28.61
C GLY A 401 -5.59 15.94 -28.80
N GLY A 402 -6.08 15.77 -30.03
CA GLY A 402 -7.35 15.06 -30.29
C GLY A 402 -7.31 13.57 -29.93
N VAL A 403 -6.18 12.90 -30.13
CA VAL A 403 -6.02 11.48 -29.75
C VAL A 403 -5.87 11.37 -28.24
N PHE A 404 -5.04 12.23 -27.64
CA PHE A 404 -4.83 12.22 -26.19
C PHE A 404 -6.07 12.61 -25.40
N THR A 405 -6.87 13.58 -25.85
CA THR A 405 -8.15 13.92 -25.22
C THR A 405 -9.12 12.76 -25.22
N THR A 406 -9.21 12.01 -26.33
CA THR A 406 -10.06 10.82 -26.44
C THR A 406 -9.59 9.69 -25.50
N VAL A 407 -8.28 9.45 -25.43
CA VAL A 407 -7.70 8.44 -24.53
C VAL A 407 -7.88 8.83 -23.06
N PHE A 408 -7.64 10.11 -22.73
CA PHE A 408 -7.84 10.62 -21.38
C PHE A 408 -9.31 10.52 -20.99
N SER A 409 -10.25 10.96 -21.82
CA SER A 409 -11.69 10.89 -21.51
C SER A 409 -12.22 9.48 -21.35
N LEU A 410 -11.67 8.52 -22.10
CA LEU A 410 -12.10 7.12 -22.03
C LEU A 410 -11.55 6.40 -20.79
N THR A 411 -10.37 6.79 -20.30
CA THR A 411 -9.66 6.08 -19.22
C THR A 411 -10.08 6.62 -17.85
N PRO A 412 -10.73 5.80 -16.98
CA PRO A 412 -11.11 6.24 -15.64
C PRO A 412 -9.91 6.75 -14.82
N GLY A 413 -10.11 7.80 -14.03
CA GLY A 413 -9.07 8.40 -13.17
C GLY A 413 -8.37 7.39 -12.25
N MET A 414 -9.10 6.37 -11.79
CA MET A 414 -8.56 5.26 -11.00
C MET A 414 -7.37 4.57 -11.67
N ILE A 415 -7.40 4.36 -12.99
CA ILE A 415 -6.31 3.68 -13.71
C ILE A 415 -5.02 4.49 -13.64
N TRP A 416 -5.10 5.83 -13.66
CA TRP A 416 -3.94 6.70 -13.55
C TRP A 416 -3.30 6.63 -12.16
N VAL A 417 -4.11 6.63 -11.10
CA VAL A 417 -3.61 6.43 -9.71
C VAL A 417 -2.88 5.08 -9.62
N LEU A 418 -3.51 4.02 -10.10
CA LEU A 418 -2.95 2.66 -10.06
C LEU A 418 -1.65 2.55 -10.86
N LEU A 419 -1.61 3.13 -12.06
CA LEU A 419 -0.42 3.12 -12.92
C LEU A 419 0.74 3.89 -12.27
N LYS A 420 0.48 5.07 -11.70
CA LYS A 420 1.49 5.84 -10.94
C LYS A 420 1.99 5.04 -9.74
N ALA A 421 1.08 4.41 -8.99
CA ALA A 421 1.44 3.57 -7.84
C ALA A 421 2.30 2.36 -8.26
N TRP A 422 1.99 1.68 -9.36
CA TRP A 422 2.81 0.56 -9.86
C TRP A 422 4.18 1.00 -10.37
N LEU A 423 4.28 2.18 -11.01
CA LEU A 423 5.56 2.76 -11.40
C LEU A 423 6.41 3.11 -10.18
N LEU A 424 5.82 3.71 -9.14
CA LEU A 424 6.51 4.01 -7.88
C LEU A 424 6.93 2.73 -7.15
N PHE A 425 6.10 1.69 -7.17
CA PHE A 425 6.49 0.40 -6.62
C PHE A 425 7.68 -0.20 -7.40
N ALA A 426 7.73 -0.06 -8.72
CA ALA A 426 8.91 -0.45 -9.49
C ALA A 426 10.17 0.35 -9.08
N VAL A 427 10.03 1.63 -8.70
CA VAL A 427 11.12 2.42 -8.11
C VAL A 427 11.54 1.85 -6.75
N PHE A 428 10.61 1.44 -5.87
CA PHE A 428 10.95 0.78 -4.60
C PHE A 428 11.77 -0.48 -4.83
N VAL A 429 11.35 -1.31 -5.78
CA VAL A 429 12.06 -2.53 -6.16
C VAL A 429 13.44 -2.20 -6.76
N TRP A 430 13.53 -1.13 -7.56
CA TRP A 430 14.81 -0.68 -8.12
C TRP A 430 15.78 -0.23 -7.03
N ILE A 431 15.31 0.54 -6.05
CA ILE A 431 16.11 0.99 -4.90
C ILE A 431 16.62 -0.22 -4.13
N ARG A 432 15.74 -1.19 -3.82
CA ARG A 432 16.10 -2.47 -3.18
C ARG A 432 17.21 -3.21 -3.94
N ALA A 433 17.14 -3.22 -5.27
CA ALA A 433 18.12 -3.91 -6.11
C ALA A 433 19.46 -3.16 -6.24
N SER A 434 19.47 -1.83 -6.03
CA SER A 434 20.63 -0.97 -6.30
C SER A 434 21.41 -0.59 -5.05
N LEU A 435 20.71 -0.35 -3.94
CA LEU A 435 21.32 0.06 -2.68
C LEU A 435 21.66 -1.17 -1.84
N HIS A 436 22.83 -1.15 -1.18
CA HIS A 436 23.14 -2.18 -0.20
C HIS A 436 22.59 -1.79 1.17
N ARG A 437 22.47 -2.80 2.01
CA ARG A 437 21.97 -2.67 3.37
C ARG A 437 22.83 -1.72 4.21
N VAL A 438 22.16 -0.91 5.03
CA VAL A 438 22.79 0.01 5.97
C VAL A 438 22.69 -0.54 7.39
N ARG A 439 23.70 -0.27 8.24
CA ARG A 439 23.71 -0.72 9.63
C ARG A 439 22.67 0.06 10.46
N THR A 440 22.08 -0.60 11.46
CA THR A 440 21.06 0.00 12.35
C THR A 440 21.46 1.34 12.98
N ASP A 441 22.68 1.46 13.48
CA ASP A 441 23.12 2.71 14.12
C ASP A 441 23.11 3.89 13.13
N GLN A 442 23.48 3.63 11.88
CA GLN A 442 23.51 4.64 10.81
C GLN A 442 22.09 4.98 10.33
N ILE A 443 21.18 4.02 10.33
CA ILE A 443 19.75 4.23 10.00
C ILE A 443 19.13 5.17 11.04
N LEU A 444 19.32 4.88 12.34
CA LEU A 444 18.80 5.73 13.40
C LEU A 444 19.44 7.13 13.39
N GLU A 445 20.76 7.23 13.18
CA GLU A 445 21.43 8.52 13.04
C GLU A 445 20.88 9.29 11.83
N PHE A 446 20.64 8.63 10.70
CA PHE A 446 20.08 9.26 9.51
C PHE A 446 18.68 9.83 9.76
N GLY A 447 17.80 9.08 10.42
CA GLY A 447 16.45 9.54 10.80
C GLY A 447 16.48 10.78 11.69
N TRP A 448 17.19 10.71 12.83
CA TRP A 448 17.19 11.76 13.83
C TRP A 448 18.04 12.98 13.46
N ARG A 449 19.22 12.76 12.89
CA ARG A 449 20.20 13.83 12.64
C ARG A 449 19.96 14.54 11.31
N TYR A 450 19.44 13.85 10.31
CA TYR A 450 19.28 14.39 8.96
C TYR A 450 17.81 14.55 8.56
N LEU A 451 17.02 13.48 8.59
CA LEU A 451 15.63 13.54 8.09
C LEU A 451 14.74 14.46 8.94
N LEU A 452 14.88 14.42 10.27
CA LEU A 452 14.08 15.27 11.15
C LEU A 452 14.31 16.78 10.88
N PRO A 453 15.54 17.33 10.91
CA PRO A 453 15.75 18.74 10.55
C PRO A 453 15.33 19.08 9.11
N LEU A 454 15.55 18.18 8.15
CA LEU A 454 15.14 18.41 6.76
C LEU A 454 13.62 18.46 6.59
N SER A 455 12.87 17.63 7.34
CA SER A 455 11.41 17.67 7.34
C SER A 455 10.88 18.98 7.91
N MET A 456 11.50 19.49 8.97
CA MET A 456 11.18 20.81 9.53
C MET A 456 11.47 21.93 8.54
N LEU A 457 12.61 21.87 7.84
CA LEU A 457 12.93 22.82 6.78
C LEU A 457 11.90 22.79 5.65
N ASN A 458 11.49 21.58 5.23
CA ASN A 458 10.45 21.40 4.21
C ASN A 458 9.11 22.01 4.64
N LEU A 459 8.71 21.84 5.91
CA LEU A 459 7.51 22.48 6.46
C LEU A 459 7.61 24.01 6.42
N VAL A 460 8.76 24.58 6.81
CA VAL A 460 8.99 26.04 6.74
C VAL A 460 8.90 26.53 5.29
N ILE A 461 9.46 25.79 4.34
CA ILE A 461 9.36 26.11 2.91
C ILE A 461 7.90 26.08 2.45
N ALA A 462 7.12 25.06 2.85
CA ALA A 462 5.70 24.96 2.52
C ALA A 462 4.90 26.16 3.04
N VAL A 463 5.11 26.53 4.30
CA VAL A 463 4.49 27.71 4.93
C VAL A 463 4.89 28.99 4.18
N PHE A 464 6.18 29.15 3.86
CA PHE A 464 6.68 30.32 3.15
C PHE A 464 6.06 30.44 1.75
N LEU A 465 5.99 29.35 1.00
CA LEU A 465 5.33 29.30 -0.31
C LEU A 465 3.86 29.69 -0.21
N ARG A 466 3.14 29.14 0.77
CA ARG A 466 1.72 29.42 0.98
C ARG A 466 1.45 30.85 1.47
N LEU A 467 2.35 31.49 2.22
CA LEU A 467 2.11 32.85 2.72
C LEU A 467 2.54 33.95 1.75
N GLN A 468 3.63 33.76 1.00
CA GLN A 468 4.21 34.82 0.17
C GLN A 468 3.74 34.78 -1.27
N PHE A 469 3.50 33.58 -1.82
CA PHE A 469 3.26 33.41 -3.25
C PHE A 469 1.84 32.95 -3.58
N TRP A 470 1.09 32.42 -2.62
CA TRP A 470 -0.29 32.04 -2.84
C TRP A 470 -1.22 33.25 -2.72
N THR A 471 -1.72 33.73 -3.85
CA THR A 471 -2.64 34.87 -3.94
C THR A 471 -4.11 34.46 -4.06
N GLY A 472 -4.42 33.15 -4.04
CA GLY A 472 -5.75 32.65 -4.40
C GLY A 472 -6.02 32.69 -5.91
N GLU A 473 -4.96 32.59 -6.70
CA GLU A 473 -4.98 32.36 -8.15
C GLU A 473 -4.04 31.19 -8.49
N PRO A 474 -4.12 30.63 -9.72
CA PRO A 474 -3.23 29.55 -10.10
C PRO A 474 -1.76 29.88 -9.94
N TRP A 475 -0.99 28.92 -9.44
CA TRP A 475 0.46 29.05 -9.29
C TRP A 475 1.10 29.53 -10.58
N GLU A 476 1.77 30.68 -10.51
CA GLU A 476 2.55 31.17 -11.64
C GLU A 476 3.70 30.18 -11.92
N LEU A 477 3.82 29.73 -13.18
CA LEU A 477 4.72 28.63 -13.57
C LEU A 477 6.21 28.89 -13.26
N TRP A 478 6.61 30.15 -13.04
CA TRP A 478 7.98 30.47 -12.67
C TRP A 478 8.32 30.01 -11.24
N ILE A 479 7.35 29.95 -10.31
CA ILE A 479 7.60 29.53 -8.92
C ILE A 479 7.97 28.04 -8.85
N PRO A 480 7.16 27.09 -9.37
CA PRO A 480 7.54 25.69 -9.40
C PRO A 480 8.82 25.46 -10.22
N ALA A 481 9.01 26.19 -11.32
CA ALA A 481 10.22 26.08 -12.12
C ALA A 481 11.47 26.53 -11.33
N ALA A 482 11.41 27.66 -10.62
CA ALA A 482 12.50 28.15 -9.79
C ALA A 482 12.82 27.19 -8.65
N VAL A 483 11.80 26.70 -7.93
CA VAL A 483 11.99 25.73 -6.83
C VAL A 483 12.60 24.43 -7.36
N THR A 484 12.10 23.93 -8.49
CA THR A 484 12.63 22.70 -9.12
C THR A 484 14.07 22.91 -9.59
N MET A 485 14.40 24.06 -10.20
CA MET A 485 15.75 24.37 -10.66
C MET A 485 16.74 24.54 -9.52
N VAL A 486 16.35 25.22 -8.44
CA VAL A 486 17.18 25.34 -7.22
C VAL A 486 17.39 23.97 -6.60
N SER A 487 16.34 23.16 -6.50
CA SER A 487 16.42 21.81 -5.93
C SER A 487 17.26 20.88 -6.79
N ALA A 488 17.13 20.95 -8.12
CA ALA A 488 17.95 20.20 -9.06
C ALA A 488 19.41 20.67 -9.02
N GLY A 489 19.65 21.98 -8.95
CA GLY A 489 20.99 22.55 -8.79
C GLY A 489 21.64 22.10 -7.48
N LEU A 490 20.89 22.12 -6.38
CA LEU A 490 21.35 21.64 -5.07
C LEU A 490 21.57 20.13 -5.07
N PHE A 491 20.70 19.36 -5.72
CA PHE A 491 20.90 17.92 -5.93
C PHE A 491 22.16 17.64 -6.73
N VAL A 492 22.40 18.38 -7.82
CA VAL A 492 23.61 18.25 -8.65
C VAL A 492 24.85 18.64 -7.85
N ILE A 493 24.80 19.73 -7.09
CA ILE A 493 25.88 20.12 -6.19
C ILE A 493 26.14 18.99 -5.20
N LEU A 494 25.14 18.52 -4.46
CA LEU A 494 25.33 17.43 -3.48
C LEU A 494 25.76 16.10 -4.11
N ALA A 495 25.33 15.81 -5.33
CA ALA A 495 25.72 14.60 -6.06
C ALA A 495 27.16 14.70 -6.61
N ILE A 496 27.63 15.91 -6.90
CA ILE A 496 28.99 16.19 -7.40
C ILE A 496 29.95 16.56 -6.27
N ASP A 497 29.45 16.97 -5.10
CA ASP A 497 30.22 17.40 -3.92
C ASP A 497 30.90 16.17 -3.31
N GLU A 498 32.00 15.81 -3.97
CA GLU A 498 32.97 14.84 -3.55
C GLU A 498 33.82 15.48 -2.46
N ASP A 499 33.47 15.16 -1.23
CA ASP A 499 34.27 15.47 -0.06
C ASP A 499 35.63 14.76 -0.18
N LYS A 500 36.64 15.51 -0.65
CA LYS A 500 37.96 14.96 -1.04
C LYS A 500 38.66 14.26 0.12
N GLU A 501 38.49 14.77 1.35
CA GLU A 501 39.00 14.14 2.57
C GLU A 501 38.31 12.79 2.86
N ALA A 502 37.03 12.64 2.53
CA ALA A 502 36.30 11.38 2.71
C ALA A 502 36.71 10.30 1.70
N LEU A 503 37.12 10.70 0.49
CA LEU A 503 37.70 9.83 -0.54
C LEU A 503 39.12 9.36 -0.18
N GLU A 504 39.94 10.25 0.36
CA GLU A 504 41.31 9.93 0.81
C GLU A 504 41.32 8.92 1.96
N ILE A 505 40.34 8.98 2.87
CA ILE A 505 40.25 8.10 4.05
C ILE A 505 39.32 6.89 3.79
N GLN A 506 38.71 6.75 2.60
CA GLN A 506 37.71 5.71 2.30
C GLN A 506 36.58 5.61 3.36
N ARG A 507 36.16 6.74 3.94
CA ARG A 507 35.14 6.74 5.01
C ARG A 507 33.72 6.54 4.51
N ARG A 508 33.46 6.71 3.21
CA ARG A 508 32.14 6.47 2.63
C ARG A 508 32.02 5.02 2.14
N PRO A 509 30.88 4.34 2.40
CA PRO A 509 30.65 2.98 1.92
C PRO A 509 30.53 2.87 0.39
N TYR A 510 30.32 3.98 -0.33
CA TYR A 510 30.25 4.01 -1.80
C TYR A 510 31.01 5.20 -2.38
N SER A 511 31.94 4.91 -3.29
CA SER A 511 32.54 5.87 -4.23
C SER A 511 32.44 5.27 -5.63
N THR A 512 31.70 5.89 -6.53
CA THR A 512 31.60 5.47 -7.94
C THR A 512 32.83 5.90 -8.76
N GLN A 513 33.68 6.74 -8.19
CA GLN A 513 34.90 7.24 -8.81
C GLN A 513 36.10 6.92 -7.93
N ALA A 514 37.16 6.37 -8.53
CA ALA A 514 38.46 6.28 -7.89
C ALA A 514 39.17 7.64 -8.05
N VAL A 515 39.85 8.10 -6.99
CA VAL A 515 40.65 9.34 -6.97
C VAL A 515 41.63 9.41 -8.17
N VAL A 516 42.09 8.25 -8.64
CA VAL A 516 42.88 8.10 -9.86
C VAL A 516 42.05 7.35 -10.89
N LYS A 517 41.72 8.01 -12.01
CA LYS A 517 41.15 7.34 -13.18
C LYS A 517 42.11 6.23 -13.62
N ALA A 518 41.65 4.99 -13.63
CA ALA A 518 42.44 3.88 -14.16
C ALA A 518 42.76 4.14 -15.64
N SER A 519 44.03 4.42 -15.93
CA SER A 519 44.56 4.45 -17.29
C SER A 519 45.31 3.15 -17.56
N PRO A 520 45.33 2.64 -18.80
CA PRO A 520 46.15 1.48 -19.15
C PRO A 520 47.61 1.73 -18.73
N GLY A 521 48.12 0.95 -17.77
CA GLY A 521 49.48 1.07 -17.24
C GLY A 521 49.64 1.68 -15.83
N SER A 522 48.57 2.13 -15.17
CA SER A 522 48.66 2.56 -13.77
C SER A 522 48.63 1.34 -12.84
N HIS A 523 49.78 0.87 -12.37
CA HIS A 523 49.86 -0.06 -11.24
C HIS A 523 49.82 0.73 -9.93
N ARG A 524 49.00 0.28 -8.97
CA ARG A 524 49.08 0.72 -7.58
C ARG A 524 50.39 0.16 -7.01
N GLU A 525 51.30 1.04 -6.59
CA GLU A 525 52.43 0.66 -5.72
C GLU A 525 51.93 0.25 -4.33
#